data_AF-A0A936PUD3-F1
#
_entry.id   AF-A0A936PUD3-F1
#
_cell.length_a   1.000
_cell.length_b   1.000
_cell.length_c   1.000
_cell.angle_alpha   90.00
_cell.angle_beta   90.00
_cell.angle_gamma   90.00
#
_symmetry.space_group_name_H-M   'P 1'
#
loop_
_entity.id
_entity.type
_entity.pdbx_description
1 polymer ?
#
loop_
_entity_poly.entity_id
_entity_poly.type
_entity_poly.pdbx_seq_one_letter_code
_entity_poly.pdbx_strand_id
1 'polypeptide(L)'
;MRSPLMMLSLLALMACGDKDESSTDSVPVVDDSETDDSETDDSKTDDSTDDTGPEVIDVDGDGSPADEDCDDNDAEVNPGAQEICDGIDNDCDELTDDADDSVDLGSVQTWFDDADGDGYGAGDGVQVCAPPEGTVNVDGDCAPDDAR
;
A
#
# COMPACT_ATOMS: atom_id res chain seq x y z
N MET A 1 66.87 -14.59 16.66
CA MET A 1 65.96 -13.44 16.85
C MET A 1 64.53 -13.93 16.61
N ARG A 2 63.59 -13.52 17.46
CA ARG A 2 62.18 -13.95 17.44
C ARG A 2 61.44 -13.25 16.28
N SER A 3 60.90 -13.99 15.31
CA SER A 3 59.76 -13.53 14.50
C SER A 3 58.52 -13.54 15.39
N PRO A 4 57.50 -12.68 15.17
CA PRO A 4 56.39 -13.21 14.36
C PRO A 4 55.48 -12.19 13.62
N LEU A 5 54.74 -12.78 12.68
CA LEU A 5 53.32 -12.56 12.35
C LEU A 5 52.88 -11.32 11.54
N MET A 6 52.40 -11.66 10.34
CA MET A 6 51.42 -10.97 9.51
C MET A 6 50.37 -10.23 10.33
N MET A 7 50.25 -8.92 10.13
CA MET A 7 48.98 -8.22 10.36
C MET A 7 48.04 -8.59 9.21
N LEU A 8 47.42 -9.76 9.34
CA LEU A 8 46.18 -10.08 8.66
C LEU A 8 45.17 -9.07 9.21
N SER A 9 44.90 -8.00 8.45
CA SER A 9 43.89 -7.03 8.81
C SER A 9 42.57 -7.78 8.91
N LEU A 10 42.07 -7.86 10.14
CA LEU A 10 40.86 -8.55 10.50
C LEU A 10 39.72 -7.87 9.74
N LEU A 11 39.23 -8.52 8.68
CA LEU A 11 37.96 -8.17 8.05
C LEU A 11 36.91 -8.40 9.14
N ALA A 12 36.49 -7.33 9.81
CA ALA A 12 35.35 -7.38 10.69
C ALA A 12 34.13 -7.61 9.79
N LEU A 13 33.73 -8.87 9.65
CA LEU A 13 32.33 -9.20 9.35
C LEU A 13 31.54 -8.69 10.56
N MET A 14 31.13 -7.43 10.50
CA MET A 14 30.14 -6.91 11.42
C MET A 14 28.79 -7.39 10.89
N ALA A 15 28.24 -8.39 11.56
CA ALA A 15 26.90 -8.88 11.30
C ALA A 15 25.91 -7.71 11.46
N CYS A 16 25.09 -7.45 10.43
CA CYS A 16 23.90 -6.63 10.59
C CYS A 16 22.99 -7.35 11.59
N GLY A 17 22.61 -6.65 12.66
CA GLY A 17 21.82 -7.22 13.73
C GLY A 17 20.44 -7.64 13.25
N ASP A 18 20.01 -8.82 13.67
CA ASP A 18 18.64 -9.31 13.58
C ASP A 18 17.65 -8.19 13.98
N LYS A 19 16.79 -7.74 13.05
CA LYS A 19 15.54 -7.10 13.43
C LYS A 19 14.74 -8.21 14.12
N ASP A 20 14.78 -8.21 15.45
CA ASP A 20 14.09 -9.18 16.30
C ASP A 20 12.62 -9.33 15.88
N GLU A 21 12.30 -10.50 15.34
CA GLU A 21 10.93 -10.92 15.07
C GLU A 21 10.33 -11.44 16.38
N SER A 22 9.54 -10.62 17.06
CA SER A 22 8.58 -11.07 18.08
C SER A 22 7.68 -9.88 18.48
N SER A 23 6.36 -9.99 18.49
CA SER A 23 5.60 -11.12 19.02
C SER A 23 4.22 -11.22 18.39
N THR A 24 3.86 -12.46 18.09
CA THR A 24 2.48 -12.93 17.94
C THR A 24 1.74 -12.76 19.27
N ASP A 25 0.75 -11.87 19.35
CA ASP A 25 -0.20 -11.90 20.46
C ASP A 25 -1.35 -12.86 20.12
N SER A 26 -1.43 -13.92 20.92
CA SER A 26 -2.40 -14.99 20.81
C SER A 26 -3.73 -14.52 21.37
N VAL A 27 -4.68 -14.14 20.52
CA VAL A 27 -6.06 -13.90 20.96
C VAL A 27 -6.74 -15.27 21.17
N PRO A 28 -7.26 -15.56 22.38
CA PRO A 28 -7.93 -16.82 22.64
C PRO A 28 -9.26 -16.90 21.88
N VAL A 29 -9.44 -18.03 21.21
CA VAL A 29 -10.72 -18.51 20.68
C VAL A 29 -11.81 -18.44 21.76
N VAL A 30 -12.89 -17.70 21.47
CA VAL A 30 -14.17 -17.85 22.17
C VAL A 30 -15.10 -18.63 21.26
N ASP A 31 -15.50 -19.77 21.78
CA ASP A 31 -16.48 -20.72 21.27
C ASP A 31 -17.89 -20.30 21.70
N ASP A 32 -18.87 -20.76 20.94
CA ASP A 32 -20.31 -20.78 21.20
C ASP A 32 -21.12 -19.47 21.09
N SER A 33 -21.81 -19.31 19.96
CA SER A 33 -23.26 -19.55 19.94
C SER A 33 -23.81 -19.60 18.52
N GLU A 34 -24.39 -20.76 18.17
CA GLU A 34 -25.26 -20.91 17.02
C GLU A 34 -26.49 -20.00 17.20
N THR A 35 -26.74 -19.14 16.21
CA THR A 35 -28.07 -18.56 16.00
C THR A 35 -28.58 -19.05 14.66
N ASP A 36 -29.42 -20.07 14.80
CA ASP A 36 -30.41 -20.57 13.88
C ASP A 36 -31.42 -19.46 13.52
N ASP A 37 -31.87 -19.51 12.27
CA ASP A 37 -33.02 -18.80 11.69
C ASP A 37 -32.98 -17.26 11.58
N SER A 38 -32.59 -16.80 10.40
CA SER A 38 -33.58 -16.14 9.53
C SER A 38 -33.07 -16.09 8.10
N GLU A 39 -33.76 -16.80 7.20
CA GLU A 39 -33.76 -16.50 5.78
C GLU A 39 -34.14 -15.03 5.63
N THR A 40 -33.14 -14.18 5.37
CA THR A 40 -33.39 -12.84 4.87
C THR A 40 -33.59 -13.03 3.38
N ASP A 41 -34.89 -13.10 3.05
CA ASP A 41 -35.51 -12.60 1.82
C ASP A 41 -34.50 -12.24 0.73
N ASP A 42 -34.52 -13.01 -0.36
CA ASP A 42 -33.93 -12.72 -1.66
C ASP A 42 -34.20 -11.26 -2.06
N SER A 43 -33.44 -10.33 -1.51
CA SER A 43 -33.29 -8.98 -2.04
C SER A 43 -32.31 -9.12 -3.19
N LYS A 44 -32.78 -9.79 -4.24
CA LYS A 44 -32.49 -9.32 -5.58
C LYS A 44 -33.03 -7.89 -5.59
N THR A 45 -32.15 -6.93 -5.35
CA THR A 45 -32.36 -5.60 -5.87
C THR A 45 -32.73 -5.81 -7.32
N ASP A 46 -33.96 -5.44 -7.66
CA ASP A 46 -34.42 -5.60 -9.02
C ASP A 46 -33.61 -4.62 -9.87
N ASP A 47 -32.81 -5.21 -10.73
CA ASP A 47 -32.29 -4.63 -11.93
C ASP A 47 -33.48 -4.20 -12.80
N SER A 48 -34.08 -3.06 -12.47
CA SER A 48 -35.03 -2.28 -13.28
C SER A 48 -35.29 -0.94 -12.59
N THR A 49 -34.50 0.04 -12.98
CA THR A 49 -34.90 1.45 -13.16
C THR A 49 -36.43 1.65 -13.24
N ASP A 50 -37.08 2.00 -12.12
CA ASP A 50 -38.47 2.47 -12.08
C ASP A 50 -38.49 4.00 -12.29
N ASP A 51 -38.53 4.32 -13.58
CA ASP A 51 -38.98 5.56 -14.24
C ASP A 51 -39.80 6.51 -13.35
N THR A 52 -39.14 7.50 -12.73
CA THR A 52 -39.66 8.88 -12.59
C THR A 52 -38.54 9.87 -12.22
N GLY A 53 -37.54 10.03 -13.10
CA GLY A 53 -36.50 11.06 -13.01
C GLY A 53 -35.64 11.06 -14.28
N PRO A 54 -34.83 12.09 -14.57
CA PRO A 54 -33.81 11.91 -15.61
C PRO A 54 -32.98 10.70 -15.21
N GLU A 55 -33.04 9.63 -16.00
CA GLU A 55 -32.29 8.40 -15.78
C GLU A 55 -30.81 8.78 -15.70
N VAL A 56 -30.28 8.86 -14.49
CA VAL A 56 -28.85 8.84 -14.28
C VAL A 56 -28.44 7.41 -14.55
N ILE A 57 -27.71 7.22 -15.64
CA ILE A 57 -27.23 5.91 -16.06
C ILE A 57 -26.11 5.55 -15.07
N ASP A 58 -26.12 4.32 -14.57
CA ASP A 58 -25.10 3.71 -13.71
C ASP A 58 -24.79 2.37 -14.40
N VAL A 59 -23.67 2.30 -15.12
CA VAL A 59 -23.34 1.17 -16.01
C VAL A 59 -22.69 0.01 -15.27
N ASP A 60 -21.87 0.29 -14.25
CA ASP A 60 -21.13 -0.74 -13.50
C ASP A 60 -21.80 -1.13 -12.17
N GLY A 61 -22.81 -0.38 -11.73
CA GLY A 61 -23.67 -0.72 -10.61
C GLY A 61 -23.05 -0.44 -9.24
N ASP A 62 -22.09 0.49 -9.15
CA ASP A 62 -21.49 0.87 -7.87
C ASP A 62 -22.32 1.88 -7.06
N GLY A 63 -23.41 2.37 -7.65
CA GLY A 63 -24.32 3.31 -7.02
C GLY A 63 -23.98 4.78 -7.28
N SER A 64 -23.02 5.05 -8.16
CA SER A 64 -22.66 6.38 -8.64
C SER A 64 -23.25 6.62 -10.03
N PRO A 65 -23.83 7.81 -10.28
CA PRO A 65 -24.35 8.11 -11.60
C PRO A 65 -23.20 8.48 -12.56
N ALA A 66 -23.33 8.12 -13.84
CA ALA A 66 -22.33 8.35 -14.89
C ALA A 66 -21.88 9.80 -15.10
N ASP A 67 -22.58 10.79 -14.54
CA ASP A 67 -22.17 12.20 -14.57
C ASP A 67 -21.34 12.65 -13.36
N GLU A 68 -21.28 11.84 -12.31
CA GLU A 68 -20.44 12.02 -11.12
C GLU A 68 -19.31 10.97 -11.06
N ASP A 69 -19.45 9.85 -11.77
CA ASP A 69 -18.45 8.81 -11.91
C ASP A 69 -17.44 9.09 -13.03
N CYS A 70 -16.15 9.04 -12.69
CA CYS A 70 -15.04 9.28 -13.59
C CYS A 70 -14.71 8.07 -14.48
N ASP A 71 -15.11 6.84 -14.11
CA ASP A 71 -15.08 5.65 -14.96
C ASP A 71 -16.30 4.73 -14.72
N ASP A 72 -17.43 5.10 -15.35
CA ASP A 72 -18.72 4.37 -15.44
C ASP A 72 -18.61 3.01 -16.19
N ASN A 73 -17.49 2.31 -16.10
CA ASN A 73 -17.33 0.91 -16.51
C ASN A 73 -16.56 0.09 -15.46
N ASP A 74 -16.17 0.70 -14.35
CA ASP A 74 -15.35 0.10 -13.31
C ASP A 74 -15.89 0.48 -11.92
N ALA A 75 -16.66 -0.45 -11.33
CA ALA A 75 -17.27 -0.29 -10.00
C ALA A 75 -16.26 -0.11 -8.83
N GLU A 76 -14.95 -0.25 -9.09
CA GLU A 76 -13.90 0.08 -8.11
C GLU A 76 -13.45 1.56 -8.18
N VAL A 77 -13.92 2.33 -9.17
CA VAL A 77 -13.60 3.75 -9.40
C VAL A 77 -14.89 4.57 -9.32
N ASN A 78 -15.07 5.31 -8.23
CA ASN A 78 -16.26 6.14 -8.00
C ASN A 78 -16.07 7.13 -6.86
N PRO A 79 -16.94 8.16 -6.74
CA PRO A 79 -16.95 9.13 -5.63
C PRO A 79 -16.90 8.59 -4.19
N GLY A 80 -17.18 7.29 -3.99
CA GLY A 80 -17.16 6.63 -2.68
C GLY A 80 -16.03 5.62 -2.49
N ALA A 81 -15.18 5.41 -3.50
CA ALA A 81 -14.07 4.49 -3.44
C ALA A 81 -12.96 5.02 -2.53
N GLN A 82 -11.99 4.15 -2.22
CA GLN A 82 -10.81 4.52 -1.47
C GLN A 82 -9.67 4.77 -2.46
N GLU A 83 -9.07 5.94 -2.42
CA GLU A 83 -7.88 6.24 -3.20
C GLU A 83 -6.72 5.31 -2.79
N ILE A 84 -6.07 4.68 -3.76
CA ILE A 84 -4.90 3.80 -3.57
C ILE A 84 -3.77 4.19 -4.53
N CYS A 85 -2.53 3.87 -4.16
CA CYS A 85 -1.36 4.14 -5.00
C CYS A 85 -1.29 3.22 -6.23
N ASP A 86 -2.12 3.45 -7.26
CA ASP A 86 -2.15 2.68 -8.51
C ASP A 86 -2.04 3.55 -9.78
N GLY A 87 -2.05 4.89 -9.63
CA GLY A 87 -1.99 5.84 -10.74
C GLY A 87 -3.35 6.20 -11.34
N ILE A 88 -4.45 5.82 -10.69
CA ILE A 88 -5.83 6.13 -11.07
C ILE A 88 -6.43 7.00 -9.96
N ASP A 89 -7.26 7.97 -10.35
CA ASP A 89 -8.16 8.68 -9.43
C ASP A 89 -9.31 7.72 -9.12
N ASN A 90 -9.19 6.95 -8.03
CA ASN A 90 -10.18 5.93 -7.69
C ASN A 90 -11.43 6.57 -7.08
N ASP A 91 -11.29 7.67 -6.35
CA ASP A 91 -12.40 8.31 -5.63
C ASP A 91 -13.06 9.48 -6.39
N CYS A 92 -12.68 9.69 -7.65
CA CYS A 92 -13.22 10.68 -8.58
C CYS A 92 -13.24 12.12 -8.05
N ASP A 93 -12.27 12.50 -7.22
CA ASP A 93 -12.17 13.83 -6.61
C ASP A 93 -11.26 14.81 -7.38
N GLU A 94 -10.75 14.37 -8.54
CA GLU A 94 -9.77 15.04 -9.41
C GLU A 94 -8.33 15.08 -8.86
N LEU A 95 -8.05 14.40 -7.76
CA LEU A 95 -6.71 14.16 -7.23
C LEU A 95 -6.31 12.70 -7.52
N THR A 96 -5.02 12.41 -7.47
CA THR A 96 -4.51 11.07 -7.80
C THR A 96 -3.28 10.80 -6.97
N ASP A 97 -3.22 9.63 -6.35
CA ASP A 97 -2.08 9.13 -5.58
C ASP A 97 -1.55 10.20 -4.59
N ASP A 98 -0.29 10.64 -4.77
CA ASP A 98 0.41 11.62 -3.94
C ASP A 98 -0.21 13.03 -3.97
N ALA A 99 -1.14 13.31 -4.90
CA ALA A 99 -1.88 14.56 -4.94
C ALA A 99 -3.12 14.54 -4.05
N ASP A 100 -3.59 13.36 -3.65
CA ASP A 100 -4.73 13.19 -2.75
C ASP A 100 -4.27 12.98 -1.30
N ASP A 101 -4.87 13.73 -0.38
CA ASP A 101 -4.64 13.60 1.06
C ASP A 101 -5.42 12.40 1.66
N SER A 102 -6.36 11.82 0.91
CA SER A 102 -7.24 10.73 1.33
C SER A 102 -6.69 9.32 1.05
N VAL A 103 -5.57 9.24 0.31
CA VAL A 103 -4.90 7.99 -0.11
C VAL A 103 -4.71 6.99 1.04
N ASP A 104 -5.00 5.71 0.75
CA ASP A 104 -4.79 4.63 1.70
C ASP A 104 -3.29 4.46 1.99
N LEU A 105 -2.92 4.74 3.24
CA LEU A 105 -1.56 4.52 3.75
C LEU A 105 -1.15 3.03 3.76
N GLY A 106 -2.07 2.10 3.52
CA GLY A 106 -1.76 0.70 3.25
C GLY A 106 -1.17 0.44 1.86
N SER A 107 -1.44 1.34 0.91
CA SER A 107 -0.99 1.24 -0.49
C SER A 107 0.31 2.00 -0.78
N VAL A 108 0.74 2.92 0.10
CA VAL A 108 1.99 3.68 -0.05
C VAL A 108 3.23 2.83 0.18
N GLN A 109 4.30 3.14 -0.54
CA GLN A 109 5.60 2.49 -0.39
C GLN A 109 6.56 3.40 0.37
N THR A 110 7.54 2.80 1.06
CA THR A 110 8.60 3.56 1.73
C THR A 110 9.84 3.62 0.82
N TRP A 111 10.32 4.83 0.56
CA TRP A 111 11.47 5.12 -0.30
C TRP A 111 12.62 5.72 0.53
N PHE A 112 13.84 5.31 0.23
CA PHE A 112 15.07 5.68 0.93
C PHE A 112 16.05 6.31 -0.06
N ASP A 113 16.79 7.34 0.36
CA ASP A 113 17.82 7.98 -0.49
C ASP A 113 18.91 6.95 -0.87
N ASP A 114 19.15 6.77 -2.16
CA ASP A 114 20.17 5.90 -2.77
C ASP A 114 21.24 6.78 -3.42
N ALA A 115 22.19 7.23 -2.61
CA ALA A 115 23.14 8.26 -3.00
C ALA A 115 24.30 7.74 -3.88
N ASP A 116 24.59 6.44 -3.86
CA ASP A 116 25.63 5.83 -4.69
C ASP A 116 25.09 4.96 -5.84
N GLY A 117 23.77 4.70 -5.87
CA GLY A 117 23.07 4.03 -6.97
C GLY A 117 23.25 2.52 -6.96
N ASP A 118 23.47 1.91 -5.79
CA ASP A 118 23.66 0.46 -5.65
C ASP A 118 22.36 -0.32 -5.43
N GLY A 119 21.25 0.39 -5.23
CA GLY A 119 19.92 -0.19 -5.03
C GLY A 119 19.56 -0.46 -3.58
N TYR A 120 20.35 0.01 -2.61
CA TYR A 120 20.01 0.07 -1.20
C TYR A 120 20.00 1.53 -0.77
N GLY A 121 18.99 1.91 0.00
CA GLY A 121 18.89 3.27 0.51
C GLY A 121 19.17 3.36 2.00
N ALA A 122 19.51 4.57 2.44
CA ALA A 122 19.87 4.89 3.81
C ALA A 122 18.98 5.99 4.39
N GLY A 123 18.89 6.03 5.73
CA GLY A 123 18.25 7.14 6.46
C GLY A 123 16.77 6.92 6.75
N ASP A 124 16.07 8.02 7.06
CA ASP A 124 14.63 8.00 7.31
C ASP A 124 13.90 7.86 5.97
N GLY A 125 13.07 6.82 5.84
CA GLY A 125 12.28 6.61 4.64
C GLY A 125 11.11 7.59 4.53
N VAL A 126 10.75 7.95 3.30
CA VAL A 126 9.56 8.73 2.98
C VAL A 126 8.47 7.83 2.41
N GLN A 127 7.24 8.00 2.89
CA GLN A 127 6.08 7.25 2.39
C GLN A 127 5.39 8.07 1.31
N VAL A 128 5.43 7.58 0.08
CA VAL A 128 4.83 8.20 -1.12
C VAL A 128 4.50 7.10 -2.13
N CYS A 129 3.53 7.36 -3.01
CA CYS A 129 3.14 6.44 -4.06
C CYS A 129 4.26 6.31 -5.11
N ALA A 130 4.73 7.45 -5.64
CA ALA A 130 5.77 7.48 -6.65
C ALA A 130 7.17 7.71 -6.04
N PRO A 131 8.22 7.00 -6.52
CA PRO A 131 9.59 7.21 -6.04
C PRO A 131 10.10 8.61 -6.34
N PRO A 132 10.60 9.35 -5.33
CA PRO A 132 11.41 10.54 -5.57
C PRO A 132 12.70 10.19 -6.33
N GLU A 133 13.24 11.16 -7.07
CA GLU A 133 14.50 10.96 -7.81
C GLU A 133 15.65 10.58 -6.87
N GLY A 134 16.37 9.51 -7.22
CA GLY A 134 17.52 9.04 -6.43
C GLY A 134 17.14 8.27 -5.17
N THR A 135 15.95 7.65 -5.15
CA THR A 135 15.52 6.79 -4.05
C THR A 135 15.29 5.34 -4.48
N VAL A 136 15.28 4.42 -3.52
CA VAL A 136 14.97 3.00 -3.70
C VAL A 136 14.06 2.50 -2.57
N ASN A 137 13.25 1.47 -2.84
CA ASN A 137 12.31 0.90 -1.87
C ASN A 137 12.92 -0.20 -0.99
N VAL A 138 14.25 -0.25 -0.92
CA VAL A 138 15.01 -1.26 -0.18
C VAL A 138 15.84 -0.54 0.87
N ASP A 139 15.48 -0.72 2.14
CA ASP A 139 16.29 -0.29 3.28
C ASP A 139 17.54 -1.18 3.41
N GLY A 140 18.66 -0.62 3.85
CA GLY A 140 19.82 -1.41 4.27
C GLY A 140 21.18 -0.81 4.00
N ASP A 141 21.24 0.38 3.40
CA ASP A 141 22.53 1.01 3.11
C ASP A 141 23.15 1.61 4.37
N CYS A 142 24.22 0.98 4.83
CA CYS A 142 24.98 1.36 6.01
C CYS A 142 26.13 2.35 5.68
N ALA A 143 26.40 2.59 4.40
CA ALA A 143 27.48 3.42 3.90
C ALA A 143 27.00 4.22 2.66
N PRO A 144 26.22 5.29 2.85
CA PRO A 144 25.48 6.02 1.79
C PRO A 144 26.30 6.62 0.64
N ASP A 145 27.62 6.48 0.65
CA ASP A 145 28.51 7.01 -0.38
C ASP A 145 29.43 5.91 -0.97
N ASP A 146 29.26 4.62 -0.60
CA ASP A 146 30.13 3.51 -0.98
C ASP A 146 29.34 2.26 -1.41
N ALA A 147 29.09 2.19 -2.72
CA ALA A 147 28.31 1.12 -3.34
C ALA A 147 28.81 -0.28 -2.93
N ARG A 148 28.03 -1.01 -2.10
CA ARG A 148 28.38 -2.34 -1.61
C ARG A 148 27.22 -3.26 -1.26
#